data_AF-C8PNE6-F1
#
_entry.id   AF-C8PNE6-F1
#
_cell.length_a   1.000
_cell.length_b   1.000
_cell.length_c   1.000
_cell.angle_alpha   90.00
_cell.angle_beta   90.00
_cell.angle_gamma   90.00
#
_symmetry.space_group_name_H-M   'P 1'
#
loop_
_entity.id
_entity.type
_entity.pdbx_description
1 polymer ?
#
loop_
_entity_poly.entity_id
_entity_poly.type
_entity_poly.pdbx_seq_one_letter_code
_entity_poly.pdbx_strand_id
1 'polypeptide(L)'
;MDNLTHGFKIISKTALDEMQAEGIFARHCATGLEVYHIHNDDNENLFAFAFMTAPENGSGVAHILEHSVLCGSKNYPLKDSLFDTFQAER
;
A
#
# COMPACT_ATOMS: atom_id res chain seq x y z
N MET A 1 -11.00 7.45 -25.27
CA MET A 1 -9.56 7.41 -25.01
C MET A 1 -9.40 7.21 -23.51
N ASP A 2 -9.44 5.95 -23.07
CA ASP A 2 -9.24 5.65 -21.65
C ASP A 2 -7.74 5.80 -21.34
N ASN A 3 -7.40 6.74 -20.46
CA ASN A 3 -6.04 6.92 -19.93
C ASN A 3 -5.71 5.71 -19.04
N LEU A 4 -5.31 4.61 -19.69
CA LEU A 4 -4.89 3.37 -19.04
C LEU A 4 -3.37 3.40 -18.86
N THR A 5 -2.92 3.48 -17.62
CA THR A 5 -1.50 3.53 -17.28
C THR A 5 -1.13 2.25 -16.52
N HIS A 6 -0.28 1.41 -17.09
CA HIS A 6 0.13 0.12 -16.49
C HIS A 6 -1.04 -0.77 -16.00
N GLY A 7 -2.18 -0.74 -16.70
CA GLY A 7 -3.38 -1.50 -16.33
C GLY A 7 -4.28 -0.82 -15.30
N PHE A 8 -3.93 0.38 -14.84
CA PHE A 8 -4.76 1.21 -13.97
C PHE A 8 -5.58 2.21 -14.77
N LYS A 9 -6.86 2.33 -14.40
CA LYS A 9 -7.74 3.39 -14.87
C LYS A 9 -7.84 4.45 -13.78
N ILE A 10 -7.58 5.71 -14.13
CA ILE A 10 -7.84 6.85 -13.24
C ILE A 10 -9.35 7.04 -13.14
N ILE A 11 -9.87 6.97 -11.92
CA ILE A 11 -11.28 7.11 -11.60
C ILE A 11 -11.60 8.57 -11.26
N SER A 12 -10.77 9.23 -10.46
CA SER A 12 -10.94 10.63 -10.11
C SER A 12 -9.63 11.30 -9.74
N LYS A 13 -9.63 12.63 -9.82
CA LYS A 13 -8.60 13.52 -9.28
C LYS A 13 -9.26 14.55 -8.40
N THR A 14 -8.67 14.82 -7.25
CA THR A 14 -9.21 15.73 -6.23
C THR A 14 -8.08 16.61 -5.71
N ALA A 15 -8.28 17.93 -5.70
CA ALA A 15 -7.35 18.83 -5.02
C ALA A 15 -7.49 18.67 -3.49
N LEU A 16 -6.37 18.51 -2.80
CA LEU A 16 -6.28 18.41 -1.35
C LEU A 16 -5.57 19.66 -0.84
N ASP A 17 -6.29 20.78 -0.82
CA ASP A 17 -5.72 22.10 -0.56
C ASP A 17 -5.03 22.19 0.82
N GLU A 18 -5.60 21.55 1.85
CA GLU A 18 -5.00 21.53 3.20
C GLU A 18 -3.62 20.83 3.23
N MET A 19 -3.39 19.90 2.30
CA MET A 19 -2.15 19.14 2.16
C MET A 19 -1.24 19.67 1.05
N GLN A 20 -1.66 20.71 0.32
CA GLN A 20 -1.00 21.20 -0.89
C GLN A 20 -0.68 20.06 -1.88
N ALA A 21 -1.66 19.17 -2.10
CA ALA A 21 -1.47 17.93 -2.86
C ALA A 21 -2.60 17.68 -3.87
N GLU A 22 -2.33 16.86 -4.89
CA GLU A 22 -3.33 16.25 -5.78
C GLU A 22 -3.58 14.79 -5.36
N GLY A 23 -4.81 14.48 -4.97
CA GLY A 23 -5.28 13.11 -4.74
C GLY A 23 -5.71 12.47 -6.05
N ILE A 24 -5.08 11.36 -6.44
CA ILE A 24 -5.37 10.60 -7.65
C ILE A 24 -5.90 9.23 -7.23
N PHE A 25 -7.16 8.97 -7.55
CA PHE A 25 -7.78 7.67 -7.31
C PHE A 25 -7.77 6.84 -8.60
N ALA A 26 -7.17 5.65 -8.52
CA ALA A 26 -7.06 4.73 -9.64
C ALA A 26 -7.48 3.31 -9.25
N ARG A 27 -8.00 2.56 -10.23
CA ARG A 27 -8.36 1.15 -10.05
C ARG A 27 -7.72 0.29 -11.13
N HIS A 28 -7.08 -0.80 -10.72
CA HIS A 28 -6.50 -1.79 -11.62
C HIS A 28 -7.61 -2.57 -12.32
N CYS A 29 -7.59 -2.60 -13.66
CA CYS A 29 -8.69 -3.19 -14.44
C CYS A 29 -8.80 -4.72 -14.28
N ALA A 30 -7.68 -5.43 -14.08
CA ALA A 30 -7.71 -6.89 -14.03
C ALA A 30 -8.02 -7.44 -12.62
N THR A 31 -7.54 -6.79 -11.57
CA THR A 31 -7.69 -7.29 -10.17
C THR A 31 -8.71 -6.51 -9.36
N GLY A 32 -9.11 -5.32 -9.81
CA GLY A 32 -9.93 -4.41 -9.02
C GLY A 32 -9.18 -3.70 -7.89
N LEU A 33 -7.85 -3.91 -7.75
CA LEU A 33 -7.02 -3.23 -6.75
C LEU A 33 -7.18 -1.72 -6.87
N GLU A 34 -7.36 -1.07 -5.73
CA GLU A 34 -7.49 0.37 -5.63
C GLU A 34 -6.17 0.99 -5.18
N VAL A 35 -5.81 2.11 -5.80
CA VAL A 35 -4.65 2.92 -5.45
C VAL A 35 -5.12 4.35 -5.26
N TYR A 36 -4.80 4.92 -4.12
CA TYR A 36 -4.97 6.35 -3.86
C TYR A 36 -3.59 6.98 -3.73
N HIS A 37 -3.19 7.75 -4.72
CA HIS A 37 -1.90 8.42 -4.77
C HIS A 37 -2.08 9.88 -4.35
N ILE A 38 -1.37 10.29 -3.30
CA ILE A 38 -1.29 11.69 -2.88
C ILE A 38 0.00 12.24 -3.46
N HIS A 39 -0.11 13.15 -4.43
CA HIS A 39 1.03 13.74 -5.11
C HIS A 39 1.24 15.18 -4.64
N ASN A 40 2.45 15.47 -4.14
CA ASN A 40 2.89 16.81 -3.73
C ASN A 40 4.40 16.98 -4.01
N ASP A 41 4.95 18.13 -3.64
CA ASP A 41 6.38 18.46 -3.82
C ASP A 41 7.28 17.97 -2.66
N ASP A 42 6.80 17.04 -1.82
CA ASP A 42 7.62 16.45 -0.75
C ASP A 42 8.63 15.45 -1.35
N ASN A 43 9.86 15.45 -0.82
CA ASN A 43 10.90 14.50 -1.24
C ASN A 43 10.72 13.13 -0.56
N GLU A 44 10.10 13.10 0.62
CA GLU A 44 9.86 11.87 1.37
C GLU A 44 8.65 11.14 0.79
N ASN A 45 8.93 10.00 0.15
CA ASN A 45 7.91 9.18 -0.47
C ASN A 45 7.47 8.08 0.49
N LEU A 46 6.16 7.89 0.62
CA LEU A 46 5.56 6.83 1.43
C LEU A 46 4.65 5.96 0.57
N PHE A 47 4.69 4.65 0.81
CA PHE A 47 3.70 3.72 0.29
C PHE A 47 3.14 2.87 1.43
N ALA A 48 1.88 2.46 1.29
CA ALA A 48 1.22 1.60 2.26
C ALA A 48 0.26 0.64 1.55
N PHE A 49 0.07 -0.53 2.13
CA PHE A 49 -0.97 -1.48 1.73
C PHE A 49 -2.03 -1.53 2.83
N ALA A 50 -3.30 -1.41 2.45
CA ALA A 50 -4.42 -1.49 3.37
C ALA A 50 -5.32 -2.66 2.98
N PHE A 51 -5.59 -3.54 3.95
CA PHE A 51 -6.51 -4.66 3.80
C PHE A 51 -7.59 -4.56 4.87
N MET A 52 -8.85 -4.81 4.49
CA MET A 52 -9.94 -4.86 5.46
C MET A 52 -9.87 -6.18 6.23
N THR A 53 -9.43 -6.12 7.48
CA THR A 53 -9.28 -7.29 8.36
C THR A 53 -10.20 -7.19 9.58
N ALA A 54 -11.51 -7.15 9.35
CA ALA A 54 -12.50 -7.13 10.43
C ALA A 54 -12.40 -8.44 11.24
N PRO A 55 -12.08 -8.41 12.54
CA PRO A 55 -11.91 -9.62 13.32
C PRO A 55 -13.28 -10.23 13.64
N GLU A 56 -13.45 -11.52 13.37
CA GLU A 56 -14.66 -12.26 13.77
C GLU A 56 -14.67 -12.59 15.27
N ASN A 57 -13.51 -12.59 15.92
CA ASN A 57 -13.32 -12.89 17.34
C ASN A 57 -12.00 -12.32 17.89
N GLY A 58 -11.78 -12.44 19.21
CA GLY A 58 -10.59 -11.95 19.92
C GLY A 58 -9.32 -12.80 19.80
N SER A 59 -9.21 -13.66 18.78
CA SER A 59 -8.04 -14.54 18.61
C SER A 59 -6.76 -13.81 18.16
N GLY A 60 -6.87 -12.57 17.67
CA GLY A 60 -5.72 -11.79 17.21
C GLY A 60 -5.17 -12.22 15.84
N VAL A 61 -5.91 -13.01 15.05
CA VAL A 61 -5.46 -13.52 13.74
C VAL A 61 -4.97 -12.42 12.79
N ALA A 62 -5.64 -11.26 12.74
CA ALA A 62 -5.23 -10.14 11.88
C ALA A 62 -3.82 -9.61 12.26
N HIS A 63 -3.53 -9.51 13.56
CA HIS A 63 -2.24 -9.07 14.07
C HIS A 63 -1.15 -10.12 13.82
N ILE A 64 -1.45 -11.41 14.02
CA ILE A 64 -0.52 -12.49 13.69
C ILE A 64 -0.18 -12.49 12.19
N LEU A 65 -1.18 -12.24 11.34
CA LEU A 65 -1.00 -12.16 9.89
C LEU A 65 -0.06 -11.01 9.51
N GLU A 66 -0.25 -9.82 10.09
CA GLU A 66 0.62 -8.64 9.88
C GLU A 66 2.10 -8.99 10.11
N HIS A 67 2.43 -9.63 11.22
CA HIS A 67 3.81 -10.04 11.50
C HIS A 67 4.29 -11.16 10.56
N SER A 68 3.43 -12.13 10.26
CA SER A 68 3.83 -13.33 9.51
C SER A 68 4.11 -13.02 8.03
N VAL A 69 3.37 -12.09 7.41
CA VAL A 69 3.59 -11.72 5.99
C VAL A 69 4.91 -10.97 5.76
N LEU A 70 5.51 -10.44 6.83
CA LEU A 70 6.80 -9.74 6.79
C LEU A 70 8.00 -10.69 6.99
N CYS A 71 7.76 -11.97 7.27
CA CYS A 71 8.79 -13.00 7.50
C CYS A 71 9.20 -13.76 6.23
N GLY A 72 9.03 -13.15 5.05
CA GLY A 72 9.45 -13.70 3.77
C GLY A 72 8.31 -13.93 2.78
N SER A 73 8.67 -14.08 1.51
CA SER A 73 7.73 -14.36 0.41
C SER A 73 8.34 -15.35 -0.58
N LYS A 74 7.53 -15.86 -1.52
CA LYS A 74 8.03 -16.77 -2.56
C LYS A 74 9.20 -16.19 -3.37
N ASN A 75 9.17 -14.88 -3.64
CA ASN A 75 10.20 -14.20 -4.42
C ASN A 75 11.37 -13.73 -3.55
N TYR A 76 11.16 -13.57 -2.25
CA TYR A 76 12.17 -13.19 -1.26
C TYR A 76 12.09 -14.15 -0.07
N PRO A 77 12.61 -15.39 -0.20
CA PRO A 77 12.54 -16.42 0.83
C PRO A 77 13.63 -16.18 1.89
N LEU A 78 13.61 -15.00 2.52
CA LEU A 78 14.40 -14.74 3.70
C LEU A 78 13.70 -15.34 4.92
N LYS A 79 14.48 -15.98 5.79
CA LYS A 79 13.99 -16.63 7.01
C LYS A 79 13.77 -15.63 8.14
N ASP A 80 14.38 -14.46 8.01
CA ASP A 80 14.40 -13.40 9.00
C ASP A 80 13.53 -12.22 8.51
N SER A 81 12.81 -11.63 9.44
CA SER A 81 11.75 -10.65 9.19
C SER A 81 12.28 -9.35 8.56
N LEU A 82 11.40 -8.61 7.87
CA LEU A 82 11.67 -7.23 7.41
C LEU A 82 12.27 -6.32 8.51
N PHE A 83 12.06 -6.62 9.80
CA PHE A 83 12.64 -5.87 10.92
C PHE A 83 14.17 -5.82 10.91
N ASP A 84 14.87 -6.84 10.41
CA ASP A 84 16.34 -6.82 10.35
C ASP A 84 16.86 -5.81 9.33
N THR A 85 16.07 -5.52 8.28
CA THR A 85 16.41 -4.48 7.30
C THR A 85 16.28 -3.08 7.90
N PHE A 86 15.30 -2.85 8.79
CA PHE A 86 15.11 -1.56 9.46
C PHE A 86 16.11 -1.29 10.60
N GLN A 87 16.75 -2.32 11.18
CA GLN A 87 17.78 -2.13 12.21
C GLN A 87 19.19 -1.87 11.66
N ALA A 88 19.40 -1.97 10.34
CA ALA A 88 20.67 -1.65 9.71
C ALA A 88 20.91 -0.13 9.51
N GLU A 89 19.93 0.72 9.82
CA GLU A 89 20.04 2.19 9.76
C GLU A 89 20.26 2.86 11.14
N ARG A 90 20.83 2.12 12.11
CA ARG A 90 21.34 2.70 13.37
C ARG A 90 22.85 2.72 13.45
#